data_AF-A0A1L9VA54-F1
#
_entry.id   AF-A0A1L9VA54-F1
#
_cell.length_a   1.000
_cell.length_b   1.000
_cell.length_c   1.000
_cell.angle_alpha   90.00
_cell.angle_beta   90.00
_cell.angle_gamma   90.00
#
_symmetry.space_group_name_H-M   'P 1'
#
loop_
_entity.id
_entity.type
_entity.pdbx_description
1 polymer ?
#
loop_
_entity_poly.entity_id
_entity_poly.type
_entity_poly.pdbx_seq_one_letter_code
_entity_poly.pdbx_strand_id
1 'polypeptide(L)'
;MGSNLEALLHEKIDPLPFVGDIRGRGLFWAVEFVADKQSKTPFTPEADFSNTIVRNALKNGLNILGNLGHTGRYYIDHVIICPPYIVTESDLEQIVCRFCGMQSSRQVGHFLNEEVPFTV
;
A
#
# COMPACT_ATOMS: atom_id res chain seq x y z
N MET A 1 19.12 -7.20 -5.04
CA MET A 1 18.02 -7.32 -4.05
C MET A 1 17.31 -6.00 -3.81
N GLY A 2 17.90 -5.01 -3.10
CA GLY A 2 17.21 -3.74 -2.85
C GLY A 2 16.87 -2.95 -4.12
N SER A 3 17.80 -2.88 -5.07
CA SER A 3 17.58 -2.34 -6.42
C SER A 3 16.53 -3.10 -7.23
N ASN A 4 16.37 -4.41 -6.98
CA ASN A 4 15.38 -5.22 -7.67
C ASN A 4 13.98 -4.91 -7.14
N LEU A 5 13.83 -4.77 -5.82
CA LEU A 5 12.57 -4.36 -5.21
C LEU A 5 12.18 -2.95 -5.67
N GLU A 6 13.13 -2.01 -5.69
CA GLU A 6 12.94 -0.67 -6.25
C GLU A 6 12.37 -0.71 -7.67
N ALA A 7 13.04 -1.46 -8.56
CA ALA A 7 12.60 -1.59 -9.96
C ALA A 7 11.19 -2.18 -10.05
N LEU A 8 10.89 -3.25 -9.31
CA LEU A 8 9.57 -3.88 -9.32
C LEU A 8 8.47 -2.94 -8.78
N LEU A 9 8.75 -2.16 -7.73
CA LEU A 9 7.80 -1.21 -7.18
C LEU A 9 7.50 -0.08 -8.18
N HIS A 10 8.53 0.50 -8.79
CA HIS A 10 8.33 1.54 -9.79
C HIS A 10 7.68 1.02 -11.08
N GLU A 11 7.97 -0.22 -11.49
CA GLU A 11 7.37 -0.79 -12.69
C GLU A 11 5.90 -1.19 -12.49
N LYS A 12 5.57 -1.81 -11.35
CA LYS A 12 4.26 -2.46 -11.14
C LYS A 12 3.30 -1.68 -10.24
N ILE A 13 3.82 -0.94 -9.27
CA ILE A 13 3.01 -0.28 -8.23
C ILE A 13 2.81 1.19 -8.54
N ASP A 14 3.86 1.89 -8.99
CA ASP A 14 3.77 3.33 -9.32
C ASP A 14 2.69 3.67 -10.36
N PRO A 15 2.41 2.84 -11.39
CA PRO A 15 1.33 3.14 -12.35
C PRO A 15 -0.10 3.06 -11.75
N LEU A 16 -0.28 2.48 -10.55
CA LEU A 16 -1.61 2.27 -9.95
C LEU A 16 -2.27 3.61 -9.56
N PRO A 17 -3.59 3.79 -9.75
CA PRO A 17 -4.26 5.09 -9.74
C PRO A 17 -4.12 5.88 -8.44
N PHE A 18 -4.05 5.21 -7.30
CA PHE A 18 -3.99 5.88 -6.00
C PHE A 18 -2.57 6.04 -5.44
N VAL A 19 -1.53 5.59 -6.17
CA VAL A 19 -0.15 5.69 -5.69
C VAL A 19 0.40 7.10 -5.96
N GLY A 20 0.62 7.85 -4.88
CA GLY A 20 1.10 9.22 -4.93
C GLY A 20 2.61 9.32 -5.00
N ASP A 21 3.31 8.47 -4.25
CA ASP A 21 4.77 8.45 -4.19
C ASP A 21 5.27 7.07 -3.75
N ILE A 22 6.44 6.67 -4.24
CA ILE A 22 7.15 5.48 -3.79
C ILE A 22 8.56 5.91 -3.43
N ARG A 23 8.94 5.69 -2.17
CA ARG A 23 10.24 6.12 -1.65
C ARG A 23 10.81 5.11 -0.68
N GLY A 24 12.12 4.98 -0.66
CA GLY A 24 12.79 4.00 0.19
C GLY A 24 14.22 3.75 -0.25
N ARG A 25 14.85 2.79 0.42
CA ARG A 25 16.17 2.30 0.05
C ARG A 25 16.38 0.89 0.55
N GLY A 26 17.08 0.07 -0.24
CA GLY A 26 17.37 -1.31 0.16
C GLY A 26 16.08 -2.13 0.21
N LEU A 27 15.77 -2.71 1.37
CA LEU A 27 14.55 -3.50 1.59
C LEU A 27 13.59 -2.80 2.57
N PHE A 28 13.52 -1.47 2.51
CA PHE A 28 12.59 -0.67 3.30
C PHE A 28 11.98 0.42 2.43
N TRP A 29 10.72 0.23 2.04
CA TRP A 29 10.03 1.07 1.06
C TRP A 29 8.65 1.50 1.55
N ALA A 30 8.34 2.77 1.41
CA ALA A 30 7.01 3.33 1.60
C ALA A 30 6.30 3.48 0.26
N VAL A 31 5.02 3.07 0.24
CA VAL A 31 4.08 3.37 -0.84
C VAL A 31 3.04 4.31 -0.25
N GLU A 32 3.04 5.55 -0.73
CA GLU A 32 2.10 6.59 -0.33
C GLU A 32 0.88 6.61 -1.25
N PHE A 33 -0.28 6.86 -0.67
CA PHE A 33 -1.55 6.91 -1.37
C PHE A 33 -2.18 8.30 -1.32
N VAL A 34 -2.73 8.71 -2.45
CA VAL A 34 -3.45 9.97 -2.65
C VAL A 34 -4.74 9.71 -3.43
N ALA A 35 -5.77 10.50 -3.15
CA ALA A 35 -7.03 10.44 -3.88
C ALA A 35 -6.89 10.94 -5.32
N ASP A 36 -6.00 11.90 -5.55
CA ASP A 36 -5.64 12.40 -6.89
C ASP A 36 -4.13 12.57 -7.04
N LYS A 37 -3.56 11.97 -8.09
CA LYS A 37 -2.11 12.00 -8.34
C LYS A 37 -1.58 13.32 -8.84
N GLN A 38 -2.37 14.08 -9.61
CA GLN A 38 -1.93 15.33 -10.22
C GLN A 38 -1.85 16.44 -9.18
N SER A 39 -2.90 16.57 -8.36
CA SER A 39 -2.96 17.55 -7.28
C SER A 39 -2.31 17.09 -5.98
N LYS A 40 -1.94 15.80 -5.88
CA LYS A 40 -1.45 15.14 -4.65
C LYS A 40 -2.44 15.32 -3.50
N THR A 41 -3.74 15.28 -3.80
CA THR A 41 -4.78 15.44 -2.78
C THR A 41 -4.84 14.20 -1.90
N PRO A 42 -4.65 14.31 -0.57
CA PRO A 42 -4.72 13.16 0.33
C PRO A 42 -6.15 12.62 0.42
N PHE A 43 -6.28 11.36 0.85
CA PHE A 43 -7.57 10.84 1.29
C PHE A 43 -8.02 11.52 2.58
N THR A 44 -9.33 11.52 2.84
CA THR A 44 -9.85 11.97 4.14
C THR A 44 -9.60 10.90 5.20
N PRO A 45 -9.48 11.27 6.48
CA PRO A 45 -9.26 10.30 7.55
C PRO A 45 -10.30 9.18 7.62
N GLU A 46 -11.54 9.47 7.25
CA GLU A 46 -12.67 8.54 7.28
C GLU A 46 -12.57 7.47 6.19
N ALA A 47 -11.78 7.70 5.14
CA ALA A 47 -11.56 6.72 4.08
C ALA A 47 -10.75 5.50 4.56
N ASP A 48 -9.98 5.64 5.64
CA ASP A 48 -9.20 4.57 6.27
C ASP A 48 -8.41 3.72 5.25
N PHE A 49 -7.82 4.41 4.25
CA PHE A 49 -7.37 3.77 3.02
C PHE A 49 -6.19 2.83 3.28
N SER A 50 -5.17 3.30 4.02
CA SER A 50 -4.03 2.47 4.40
C SER A 50 -4.46 1.18 5.11
N ASN A 51 -5.35 1.26 6.09
CA ASN A 51 -5.79 0.07 6.84
C ASN A 51 -6.62 -0.88 5.97
N THR A 52 -7.38 -0.35 5.02
CA THR A 52 -8.07 -1.15 4.00
C THR A 52 -7.08 -1.90 3.11
N ILE A 53 -6.00 -1.25 2.66
CA ILE A 53 -4.91 -1.91 1.92
C ILE A 53 -4.25 -3.00 2.77
N VAL A 54 -3.91 -2.73 4.03
CA VAL A 54 -3.29 -3.72 4.94
C VAL A 54 -4.19 -4.94 5.14
N ARG A 55 -5.49 -4.74 5.40
CA ARG A 55 -6.46 -5.84 5.56
C ARG A 55 -6.55 -6.69 4.29
N ASN A 56 -6.57 -6.06 3.12
CA ASN A 56 -6.61 -6.77 1.85
C ASN A 56 -5.29 -7.49 1.55
N ALA A 57 -4.15 -6.93 1.89
CA ALA A 57 -2.85 -7.58 1.76
C ALA A 57 -2.81 -8.86 2.60
N LEU A 58 -3.27 -8.77 3.85
CA LEU A 58 -3.29 -9.90 4.77
C LEU A 58 -4.21 -11.02 4.28
N LYS A 59 -5.39 -10.67 3.75
CA LYS A 59 -6.31 -11.64 3.10
C LYS A 59 -5.68 -12.36 1.91
N ASN A 60 -4.76 -11.69 1.20
CA ASN A 60 -3.99 -12.25 0.09
C ASN A 60 -2.67 -12.91 0.54
N GLY A 61 -2.49 -13.16 1.85
CA GLY A 61 -1.31 -13.81 2.39
C GLY A 61 -0.04 -12.94 2.35
N LEU A 62 -0.20 -11.61 2.34
CA LEU A 62 0.90 -10.64 2.38
C LEU A 62 0.77 -9.76 3.64
N ASN A 63 1.72 -9.88 4.57
CA ASN A 63 1.77 -9.01 5.74
C ASN A 63 2.61 -7.76 5.43
N ILE A 64 2.00 -6.58 5.52
CA ILE A 64 2.64 -5.28 5.33
C ILE A 64 2.33 -4.39 6.52
N LEU A 65 3.22 -3.44 6.78
CA LEU A 65 3.02 -2.50 7.85
C LEU A 65 2.18 -1.32 7.35
N GLY A 66 1.07 -1.05 8.03
CA GLY A 66 0.23 0.12 7.76
C GLY A 66 0.80 1.41 8.33
N ASN A 67 0.03 2.48 8.18
CA ASN A 67 0.25 3.74 8.86
C ASN A 67 0.60 3.56 10.35
N LEU A 68 1.74 4.12 10.77
CA LEU A 68 2.23 4.08 12.15
C LEU A 68 1.71 5.24 13.01
N GLY A 69 0.55 5.79 12.63
CA GLY A 69 -0.07 6.96 13.26
C GLY A 69 0.14 8.25 12.47
N HIS A 70 -0.53 9.31 12.92
CA HIS A 70 -0.57 10.61 12.27
C HIS A 70 0.28 11.60 13.03
N THR A 71 1.46 11.93 12.50
CA THR A 71 2.35 12.92 13.11
C THR A 71 2.07 14.30 12.51
N GLY A 72 1.16 15.05 13.14
CA GLY A 72 0.97 16.48 12.87
C GLY A 72 -0.31 16.83 12.12
N ARG A 73 -0.23 17.84 11.24
CA ARG A 73 -1.38 18.49 10.60
C ARG A 73 -1.88 17.78 9.33
N TYR A 74 -1.13 16.82 8.81
CA TYR A 74 -1.37 16.17 7.52
C TYR A 74 -1.70 14.70 7.73
N TYR A 75 -2.81 14.26 7.14
CA TYR A 75 -3.17 12.85 7.05
C TYR A 75 -2.52 12.29 5.79
N ILE A 76 -1.60 11.33 5.96
CA ILE A 76 -0.90 10.68 4.85
C ILE A 76 -1.19 9.20 4.94
N ASP A 77 -1.84 8.64 3.94
CA ASP A 77 -2.00 7.19 3.82
C ASP A 77 -0.74 6.60 3.22
N HIS A 78 -0.08 5.71 3.94
CA HIS A 78 1.01 4.95 3.38
C HIS A 78 1.10 3.56 4.01
N VAL A 79 1.76 2.66 3.29
CA VAL A 79 2.16 1.35 3.79
C VAL A 79 3.66 1.15 3.60
N ILE A 80 4.25 0.32 4.45
CA ILE A 80 5.66 -0.05 4.36
C ILE A 80 5.80 -1.50 3.90
N ILE A 81 6.60 -1.68 2.86
CA ILE A 81 7.07 -2.98 2.36
C ILE A 81 8.51 -3.14 2.84
N CYS A 82 8.69 -3.96 3.87
CA CYS A 82 10.00 -4.22 4.48
C CYS A 82 10.24 -5.73 4.67
N PRO A 83 10.54 -6.47 3.60
CA PRO A 83 10.73 -7.90 3.69
C PRO A 83 12.07 -8.24 4.39
N PRO A 84 12.24 -9.46 4.93
CA PRO A 84 13.43 -9.84 5.68
C PRO A 84 14.69 -9.87 4.78
N TYR A 85 15.88 -9.74 5.36
CA TYR A 85 17.13 -9.69 4.57
C TYR A 85 17.47 -10.97 3.80
N ILE A 86 16.80 -12.09 4.11
CA ILE A 86 17.01 -13.40 3.45
C ILE A 86 16.12 -13.61 2.22
N VAL A 87 15.37 -12.59 1.77
CA VAL A 87 14.49 -12.71 0.59
C VAL A 87 15.24 -13.01 -0.69
N THR A 88 14.62 -13.83 -1.52
CA THR A 88 15.06 -14.14 -2.88
C THR A 88 14.37 -13.21 -3.89
N GLU A 89 14.85 -13.20 -5.14
CA GLU A 89 14.21 -12.43 -6.22
C GLU A 89 12.77 -12.89 -6.47
N SER A 90 12.53 -14.20 -6.43
CA SER A 90 11.18 -14.77 -6.54
C SER A 90 10.26 -14.32 -5.41
N ASP A 91 10.77 -14.14 -4.20
CA ASP A 91 9.96 -13.62 -3.08
C ASP A 91 9.56 -12.15 -3.35
N LEU A 92 10.46 -11.34 -3.89
CA LEU A 92 10.17 -9.94 -4.24
C LEU A 92 9.07 -9.86 -5.32
N GLU A 93 9.16 -10.70 -6.36
CA GLU A 93 8.12 -10.79 -7.38
C GLU A 93 6.77 -11.22 -6.79
N GLN A 94 6.75 -12.20 -5.88
CA GLN A 94 5.54 -12.65 -5.19
C GLN A 94 4.95 -11.54 -4.30
N ILE A 95 5.79 -10.81 -3.57
CA ILE A 95 5.36 -9.67 -2.74
C ILE A 95 4.67 -8.62 -3.62
N VAL A 96 5.32 -8.19 -4.70
CA VAL A 96 4.80 -7.14 -5.58
C VAL A 96 3.57 -7.62 -6.36
N CYS A 97 3.55 -8.88 -6.80
CA CYS A 97 2.40 -9.48 -7.47
C CYS A 97 1.16 -9.54 -6.56
N ARG A 98 1.32 -10.04 -5.32
CA ARG A 98 0.23 -10.05 -4.31
C ARG A 98 -0.25 -8.65 -4.00
N PHE A 99 0.66 -7.68 -3.96
CA PHE A 99 0.31 -6.29 -3.72
C PHE A 99 -0.50 -5.68 -4.88
N CYS A 100 -0.07 -5.90 -6.12
CA CYS A 100 -0.78 -5.42 -7.31
C CYS A 100 -2.15 -6.10 -7.48
N GLY A 101 -2.24 -7.39 -7.18
CA GLY A 101 -3.48 -8.17 -7.25
C GLY A 101 -4.60 -7.62 -6.37
N MET A 102 -4.28 -6.83 -5.34
CA MET A 102 -5.25 -6.14 -4.50
C MET A 102 -6.04 -5.05 -5.24
N GLN A 103 -5.47 -4.44 -6.28
CA GLN A 103 -6.11 -3.32 -6.99
C GLN A 103 -6.93 -3.76 -8.22
N SER A 104 -6.84 -5.03 -8.63
CA SER A 104 -7.48 -5.53 -9.86
C SER A 104 -8.89 -6.13 -9.67
N SER A 105 -9.50 -5.99 -8.50
CA SER A 105 -10.90 -6.39 -8.32
C SER A 105 -11.76 -5.15 -8.11
N ARG A 106 -12.94 -5.15 -8.74
CA ARG A 106 -14.09 -4.22 -8.66
C ARG A 106 -14.52 -3.71 -7.25
N GLN A 107 -13.72 -3.91 -6.22
CA GLN A 107 -14.09 -3.80 -4.81
C GLN A 107 -13.85 -2.42 -4.18
N VAL A 108 -12.91 -1.60 -4.65
CA VAL A 108 -12.65 -0.30 -3.99
C VAL A 108 -13.87 0.64 -4.07
N GLY A 109 -14.66 0.56 -5.15
CA GLY A 109 -15.90 1.34 -5.30
C GLY A 109 -17.14 0.75 -4.60
N HIS A 110 -17.12 -0.52 -4.17
CA HIS A 110 -18.26 -1.16 -3.51
C HIS A 110 -18.25 -0.98 -1.99
N PHE A 111 -17.07 -0.79 -1.38
CA PHE A 111 -16.89 -0.83 0.07
C PHE A 111 -16.94 0.52 0.78
N LEU A 112 -17.12 1.64 0.08
CA LEU A 112 -17.52 2.92 0.71
C LEU A 112 -18.95 2.89 1.28
N ASN A 113 -19.69 1.77 1.13
CA ASN A 113 -21.08 1.60 1.55
C ASN A 113 -21.34 0.46 2.55
N GLU A 114 -20.32 -0.28 3.01
CA GLU A 114 -20.53 -1.28 4.06
C GLU A 114 -19.91 -0.80 5.38
N GLU A 115 -20.78 -0.28 6.26
CA GLU A 115 -20.48 -0.07 7.68
C GLU A 115 -19.95 -1.38 8.28
N VAL A 116 -18.70 -1.35 8.75
CA VAL A 116 -18.14 -2.46 9.52
C VAL A 116 -18.58 -2.27 10.98
N PRO A 117 -19.35 -3.18 11.59
CA PRO A 117 -19.74 -3.04 12.99
C PRO A 117 -18.50 -3.23 13.87
N PHE A 118 -18.26 -2.24 14.72
CA PHE A 118 -17.25 -2.26 15.76
C PHE A 118 -17.73 -3.21 16.87
N THR A 119 -16.98 -4.27 17.15
CA THR A 119 -17.15 -5.03 18.41
C THR A 119 -15.83 -5.04 19.15
N VAL A 120 -15.90 -4.52 20.38
CA VAL A 120 -14.85 -4.38 21.40
C VAL A 120 -14.32 -5.72 21.86
#